data_AF-A0A8C5WW50-F1
#
_entry.id   AF-A0A8C5WW50-F1
#
_cell.length_a   1.000
_cell.length_b   1.000
_cell.length_c   1.000
_cell.angle_alpha   90.00
_cell.angle_beta   90.00
_cell.angle_gamma   90.00
#
_symmetry.space_group_name_H-M   'P 1'
#
loop_
_entity.id
_entity.type
_entity.pdbx_description
1 polymer ?
#
loop_
_entity_poly.entity_id
_entity_poly.type
_entity_poly.pdbx_seq_one_letter_code
_entity_poly.pdbx_strand_id
1 'polypeptide(L)'
;CPKIKQSTSTRFMYALYFILVALISCIMMSETVAKQMKEHIYFYETVCQHIQAGDSCEKLVGYSAVYRVCFGMACFFFIFFLFTIKINNSKSCRAYIHNGFWFIKLLILAAMCSGAFFIPDQDTFLKVIEWCIFIPIRFLSGKMN
;
A
#
# COMPACT_ATOMS: atom_id res chain seq x y z
N CYS A 1 -0.65 11.09 -36.40
CA CYS A 1 -1.19 11.40 -35.05
C CYS A 1 -0.15 11.04 -34.00
N PRO A 2 0.35 11.95 -33.15
CA PRO A 2 1.22 11.55 -32.07
C PRO A 2 0.33 10.86 -31.03
N LYS A 3 0.22 9.53 -31.10
CA LYS A 3 -0.27 8.74 -29.98
C LYS A 3 0.76 8.95 -28.88
N ILE A 4 0.43 9.73 -27.85
CA ILE A 4 1.13 9.63 -26.56
C ILE A 4 1.27 8.14 -26.30
N LYS A 5 2.52 7.66 -26.20
CA LYS A 5 2.78 6.23 -26.01
C LYS A 5 2.05 5.84 -24.74
N GLN A 6 1.05 4.97 -24.89
CA GLN A 6 0.16 4.55 -23.79
C GLN A 6 0.98 3.99 -22.60
N SER A 7 2.18 3.44 -22.88
CA SER A 7 3.16 3.01 -21.87
C SER A 7 3.77 4.14 -21.03
N THR A 8 3.94 5.35 -21.59
CA THR A 8 4.51 6.49 -20.85
C THR A 8 3.48 7.08 -19.91
N SER A 9 2.23 7.21 -20.37
CA SER A 9 1.12 7.69 -19.53
C SER A 9 0.88 6.77 -18.33
N THR A 10 0.92 5.45 -18.53
CA THR A 10 0.72 4.51 -17.41
C THR A 10 1.81 4.61 -16.35
N ARG A 11 3.08 4.76 -16.77
CA ARG A 11 4.22 4.93 -15.85
C ARG A 11 4.09 6.21 -15.04
N PHE A 12 3.71 7.31 -15.70
CA PHE A 12 3.50 8.59 -15.03
C PHE A 12 2.37 8.51 -13.99
N MET A 13 1.26 7.84 -14.30
CA MET A 13 0.15 7.67 -13.34
C MET A 13 0.55 6.85 -12.11
N TYR A 14 1.30 5.75 -12.28
CA TYR A 14 1.79 5.00 -11.11
C TYR A 14 2.80 5.80 -10.29
N ALA A 15 3.65 6.60 -10.94
CA ALA A 15 4.53 7.53 -10.23
C ALA A 15 3.74 8.58 -9.44
N LEU A 16 2.65 9.11 -10.00
CA LEU A 16 1.75 10.00 -9.28
C LEU A 16 1.12 9.33 -8.05
N TYR A 17 0.69 8.06 -8.14
CA TYR A 17 0.18 7.33 -6.96
C TYR A 17 1.25 7.17 -5.89
N PHE A 18 2.49 6.88 -6.29
CA PHE A 18 3.60 6.79 -5.36
C PHE A 18 3.85 8.13 -4.65
N ILE A 19 3.89 9.23 -5.41
CA ILE A 19 4.07 10.58 -4.86
C ILE A 19 2.93 10.95 -3.91
N LEU A 20 1.67 10.69 -4.29
CA LEU A 20 0.51 11.01 -3.45
C LEU A 20 0.58 10.32 -2.08
N VAL A 21 0.90 9.02 -2.07
CA VAL A 21 1.02 8.28 -0.81
C VAL A 21 2.27 8.70 -0.04
N ALA A 22 3.39 9.00 -0.70
CA ALA A 22 4.57 9.54 -0.03
C ALA A 22 4.27 10.87 0.67
N LEU A 23 3.49 11.76 0.03
CA LEU A 23 3.03 13.01 0.64
C LEU A 23 2.13 12.74 1.85
N ILE A 24 1.21 11.77 1.75
CA ILE A 24 0.37 11.35 2.88
C ILE A 24 1.24 10.83 4.03
N SER A 25 2.22 9.97 3.76
CA SER A 25 3.16 9.45 4.76
C SER A 25 3.95 10.58 5.43
N CYS A 26 4.41 11.57 4.67
CA CYS A 26 5.08 12.75 5.23
C CYS A 26 4.14 13.57 6.14
N ILE A 27 2.87 13.75 5.74
CA ILE A 27 1.86 14.45 6.55
C ILE A 27 1.61 13.69 7.86
N MET A 28 1.53 12.36 7.82
CA MET A 28 1.33 11.51 9.00
C MET A 28 2.50 11.52 9.98
N MET A 29 3.72 11.81 9.49
CA MET A 29 4.90 11.99 10.33
C MET A 29 4.89 13.34 11.07
N SER A 30 4.04 14.28 10.66
CA SER A 30 3.95 15.60 11.29
C SER A 30 3.32 15.53 12.68
N GLU A 31 3.93 16.25 13.63
CA GLU A 31 3.47 16.30 15.04
C GLU A 31 2.04 16.86 15.18
N THR A 32 1.61 17.73 14.24
CA THR A 32 0.25 18.28 14.20
C THR A 32 -0.80 17.19 13.98
N VAL A 33 -0.51 16.22 13.11
CA VAL A 33 -1.42 15.10 12.83
C VAL A 33 -1.41 14.11 13.99
N ALA A 34 -0.24 13.86 14.59
CA ALA A 34 -0.12 12.99 15.76
C ALA A 34 -0.99 13.49 16.94
N LYS A 35 -1.02 14.81 17.20
CA LYS A 35 -1.90 15.40 18.22
C LYS A 35 -3.39 15.20 17.93
N GLN A 36 -3.81 15.40 16.68
CA GLN A 36 -5.19 15.19 16.27
C GLN A 36 -5.60 13.70 16.36
N MET A 37 -4.68 12.80 16.03
CA MET A 37 -4.91 11.35 16.15
C MET A 37 -5.07 10.92 17.62
N LYS A 38 -4.33 11.53 18.56
CA LYS A 38 -4.46 11.27 20.01
C LYS A 38 -5.87 11.56 20.53
N GLU A 39 -6.51 12.62 20.03
CA GLU A 39 -7.84 13.04 20.48
C GLU A 39 -8.97 12.22 19.85
N HIS A 40 -8.79 11.71 18.63
CA HIS A 40 -9.87 11.09 17.86
C HIS A 40 -9.76 9.58 17.64
N ILE A 41 -8.63 8.94 17.96
CA ILE A 41 -8.39 7.53 17.60
C ILE A 41 -8.23 6.65 18.85
N TYR A 42 -9.21 5.75 19.05
CA TYR A 42 -9.23 4.73 20.12
C TYR A 42 -7.99 3.81 20.11
N PHE A 43 -7.38 3.60 18.94
CA PHE A 43 -6.19 2.77 18.79
C PHE A 43 -4.91 3.38 19.39
N TYR A 44 -4.91 4.70 19.67
CA TYR A 44 -3.75 5.42 20.20
C TYR A 44 -3.31 4.85 21.55
N GLU A 45 -4.24 4.63 22.49
CA GLU A 45 -3.93 4.10 23.82
C GLU A 45 -3.36 2.68 23.77
N THR A 46 -3.94 1.80 22.93
CA THR A 46 -3.47 0.42 22.75
C THR A 46 -2.03 0.35 22.24
N VAL A 47 -1.65 1.18 21.26
CA VAL A 47 -0.27 1.23 20.76
C VAL A 47 0.68 1.78 21.81
N CYS A 48 0.26 2.82 22.53
CA CYS A 48 1.04 3.45 23.57
C CYS A 48 1.35 2.48 24.72
N GLN A 49 0.35 1.71 25.14
CA GLN A 49 0.49 0.68 26.17
C GLN A 49 1.38 -0.47 25.73
N HIS A 50 1.27 -0.92 24.47
CA HIS A 50 2.06 -2.05 23.96
C HIS A 50 3.56 -1.74 23.86
N ILE A 51 3.92 -0.46 23.66
CA ILE A 51 5.29 -0.04 23.36
C ILE A 51 6.02 0.49 24.62
N GLN A 52 5.32 0.72 25.75
CA GLN A 52 5.90 1.27 26.99
C GLN A 52 6.74 2.56 26.76
N ALA A 53 6.37 3.39 25.79
CA ALA A 53 7.23 4.48 25.29
C ALA A 53 7.18 5.80 26.08
N GLY A 54 6.40 5.92 27.16
CA GLY A 54 6.28 7.19 27.91
C GLY A 54 5.99 8.40 27.00
N ASP A 55 6.73 9.50 27.19
CA ASP A 55 6.57 10.78 26.46
C ASP A 55 6.84 10.72 24.94
N SER A 56 7.42 9.63 24.41
CA SER A 56 7.74 9.52 22.97
C SER A 56 6.66 8.82 22.13
N CYS A 57 5.53 8.47 22.73
CA CYS A 57 4.47 7.71 22.08
C CYS A 57 3.88 8.35 20.81
N GLU A 58 3.77 9.69 20.77
CA GLU A 58 3.23 10.43 19.60
C GLU A 58 4.04 10.13 18.33
N LYS A 59 5.37 10.05 18.45
CA LYS A 59 6.27 9.75 17.32
C LYS A 59 6.15 8.30 16.87
N LEU A 60 6.04 7.35 17.80
CA LEU A 60 5.91 5.93 17.47
C LEU A 60 4.57 5.61 16.80
N VAL A 61 3.48 6.27 17.20
CA VAL A 61 2.19 6.16 16.50
C VAL A 61 2.30 6.67 15.07
N GLY A 62 2.96 7.81 14.84
CA GLY A 62 3.24 8.33 13.50
C GLY A 62 3.98 7.32 12.62
N TYR A 63 5.08 6.74 13.12
CA TYR A 63 5.82 5.69 12.40
C TYR A 63 4.95 4.47 12.11
N SER A 64 4.22 3.98 13.11
CA SER A 64 3.31 2.83 12.96
C SER A 64 2.25 3.07 11.88
N ALA A 65 1.73 4.30 11.80
CA ALA A 65 0.75 4.70 10.81
C ALA A 65 1.35 4.74 9.39
N VAL A 66 2.57 5.27 9.24
CA VAL A 66 3.33 5.23 7.97
C VAL A 66 3.57 3.79 7.51
N TYR A 67 3.96 2.88 8.41
CA TYR A 67 4.16 1.47 8.06
C TYR A 67 2.89 0.80 7.50
N ARG A 68 1.71 1.11 8.06
CA ARG A 68 0.42 0.57 7.57
C ARG A 68 0.07 1.08 6.18
N VAL A 69 0.27 2.38 5.93
CA VAL A 69 0.05 2.98 4.61
C VAL A 69 1.02 2.40 3.58
N CYS A 70 2.31 2.29 3.92
CA CYS A 70 3.32 1.68 3.07
C CYS A 70 3.00 0.20 2.77
N PHE A 71 2.48 -0.54 3.74
CA PHE A 71 2.05 -1.91 3.53
C PHE A 71 0.84 -2.02 2.59
N GLY A 72 -0.17 -1.16 2.74
CA GLY A 72 -1.30 -1.10 1.82
C GLY A 72 -0.86 -0.81 0.38
N MET A 73 0.07 0.14 0.20
CA MET A 73 0.70 0.41 -1.09
C MET A 73 1.46 -0.80 -1.64
N ALA A 74 2.30 -1.44 -0.82
CA ALA A 74 3.07 -2.60 -1.24
C ALA A 74 2.16 -3.73 -1.72
N CYS A 75 1.10 -4.04 -0.97
CA CYS A 75 0.09 -5.03 -1.35
C CYS A 75 -0.61 -4.67 -2.66
N PHE A 76 -0.98 -3.40 -2.87
CA PHE A 76 -1.61 -2.95 -4.11
C PHE A 76 -0.71 -3.21 -5.34
N PHE A 77 0.54 -2.75 -5.29
CA PHE A 77 1.49 -2.98 -6.39
C PHE A 77 1.82 -4.45 -6.58
N PHE A 78 1.85 -5.22 -5.49
CA PHE A 78 2.13 -6.63 -5.49
C PHE A 78 1.01 -7.45 -6.17
N ILE A 79 -0.26 -7.19 -5.83
CA ILE A 79 -1.42 -7.78 -6.51
C ILE A 79 -1.42 -7.38 -7.99
N PHE A 80 -1.08 -6.12 -8.29
CA PHE A 80 -1.03 -5.63 -9.65
C PHE A 80 0.08 -6.29 -10.48
N PHE A 81 1.23 -6.57 -9.86
CA PHE A 81 2.31 -7.37 -10.43
C PHE A 81 1.85 -8.80 -10.73
N LEU A 82 1.14 -9.46 -9.82
CA LEU A 82 0.57 -10.79 -10.07
C LEU A 82 -0.47 -10.79 -11.19
N PHE A 83 -1.31 -9.77 -11.25
CA PHE A 83 -2.31 -9.62 -12.31
C PHE A 83 -1.67 -9.42 -13.70
N THR A 84 -0.47 -8.86 -13.75
CA THR A 84 0.28 -8.65 -15.00
C THR A 84 1.20 -9.83 -15.38
N ILE A 85 1.51 -10.74 -14.45
CA ILE A 85 2.23 -11.98 -14.77
C ILE A 85 1.42 -12.81 -15.78
N LYS A 86 2.10 -13.26 -16.86
CA LYS A 86 1.53 -14.11 -17.93
C LYS A 86 0.56 -13.39 -18.90
N ILE A 87 0.60 -12.05 -18.99
CA ILE A 87 -0.01 -11.34 -20.13
C ILE A 87 0.91 -11.47 -21.35
N ASN A 88 0.58 -12.41 -22.25
CA ASN A 88 1.32 -12.65 -23.49
C ASN A 88 0.70 -11.94 -24.71
N ASN A 89 -0.49 -11.35 -24.56
CA ASN A 89 -1.25 -10.74 -25.66
C ASN A 89 -1.74 -9.33 -25.28
N SER A 90 -1.24 -8.32 -25.99
CA SER A 90 -1.52 -6.89 -25.81
C SER A 90 -2.94 -6.46 -26.21
N LYS A 91 -3.74 -7.36 -26.79
CA LYS A 91 -5.17 -7.16 -27.13
C LYS A 91 -6.15 -7.78 -26.13
N SER A 92 -5.67 -8.37 -25.04
CA SER A 92 -6.55 -9.00 -24.04
C SER A 92 -7.27 -7.94 -23.20
N CYS A 93 -8.51 -8.20 -22.74
CA CYS A 93 -9.30 -7.33 -21.85
C CYS A 93 -8.49 -6.79 -20.64
N ARG A 94 -7.55 -7.60 -20.12
CA ARG A 94 -6.62 -7.21 -19.03
C ARG A 94 -5.70 -6.04 -19.37
N ALA A 95 -5.27 -5.89 -20.63
CA ALA A 95 -4.46 -4.75 -21.06
C ALA A 95 -5.26 -3.44 -21.08
N TYR A 96 -6.58 -3.51 -21.33
CA TYR A 96 -7.48 -2.37 -21.24
C TYR A 96 -7.67 -1.90 -19.79
N ILE A 97 -7.82 -2.84 -18.85
CA ILE A 97 -7.85 -2.53 -17.40
C ILE A 97 -6.50 -1.96 -16.94
N HIS A 98 -5.39 -2.52 -17.41
CA HIS A 98 -4.06 -2.04 -17.05
C HIS A 98 -3.80 -0.61 -17.53
N ASN A 99 -4.26 -0.25 -18.73
CA ASN A 99 -4.06 1.09 -19.29
C ASN A 99 -5.25 2.05 -19.08
N GLY A 100 -6.33 1.58 -18.46
CA GLY A 100 -7.56 2.33 -18.20
C GLY A 100 -7.94 2.31 -16.71
N PHE A 101 -9.15 2.82 -16.42
CA PHE A 101 -9.77 2.83 -15.08
C PHE A 101 -8.87 3.30 -13.93
N TRP A 102 -8.22 4.44 -14.12
CA TRP A 102 -7.32 5.06 -13.12
C TRP A 102 -8.03 5.37 -11.80
N PHE A 103 -9.25 5.90 -11.85
CA PHE A 103 -9.97 6.24 -10.63
C PHE A 103 -10.28 5.01 -9.76
N ILE A 104 -10.67 3.89 -10.36
CA ILE A 104 -10.93 2.64 -9.63
C ILE A 104 -9.65 2.14 -8.96
N LYS A 105 -8.50 2.23 -9.62
CA LYS A 105 -7.20 1.88 -9.03
C LYS A 105 -6.87 2.74 -7.81
N LEU A 106 -7.14 4.04 -7.89
CA LEU A 106 -6.95 4.95 -6.76
C LEU A 106 -7.87 4.58 -5.58
N LEU A 107 -9.13 4.22 -5.85
CA LEU A 107 -10.05 3.76 -4.80
C LEU A 107 -9.59 2.46 -4.15
N ILE A 108 -9.12 1.49 -4.94
CA ILE A 108 -8.58 0.23 -4.40
C ILE A 108 -7.33 0.52 -3.55
N LEU A 109 -6.43 1.39 -4.01
CA LEU A 109 -5.26 1.80 -3.23
C LEU A 109 -5.68 2.44 -1.90
N ALA A 110 -6.64 3.36 -1.91
CA ALA A 110 -7.15 3.99 -0.70
C ALA A 110 -7.83 2.98 0.24
N ALA A 111 -8.60 2.02 -0.31
CA ALA A 111 -9.22 0.95 0.46
C ALA A 111 -8.19 0.01 1.10
N MET A 112 -7.11 -0.32 0.41
CA MET A 112 -6.03 -1.14 0.95
C MET A 112 -5.23 -0.39 2.04
N CYS A 113 -4.93 0.89 1.82
CA CYS A 113 -4.25 1.72 2.81
C CYS A 113 -5.10 1.93 4.08
N SER A 114 -6.40 2.20 3.94
CA SER A 114 -7.33 2.32 5.08
C SER A 114 -7.60 0.96 5.75
N GLY A 115 -7.73 -0.11 4.97
CA GLY A 115 -7.87 -1.49 5.44
C GLY A 115 -6.71 -1.94 6.33
N ALA A 116 -5.49 -1.49 6.05
CA ALA A 116 -4.32 -1.79 6.87
C ALA A 116 -4.41 -1.23 8.32
N PHE A 117 -5.24 -0.19 8.56
CA PHE A 117 -5.51 0.32 9.91
C PHE A 117 -6.45 -0.56 10.73
N PHE A 118 -7.27 -1.38 10.08
CA PHE A 118 -8.15 -2.34 10.74
C PHE A 118 -7.41 -3.61 11.18
N ILE A 119 -6.10 -3.73 10.96
CA ILE A 119 -5.28 -4.86 11.38
C ILE A 119 -4.47 -4.44 12.63
N PRO A 120 -4.97 -4.70 13.85
CA PRO A 120 -4.28 -4.38 15.10
C PRO A 120 -3.20 -5.41 15.48
N ASP A 121 -3.23 -6.61 14.88
CA ASP A 121 -2.46 -7.78 15.33
C ASP A 121 -1.15 -7.95 14.52
N GLN A 122 0.01 -7.79 15.18
CA GLN A 122 1.32 -7.83 14.51
C GLN A 122 1.66 -9.22 13.94
N ASP A 123 1.25 -10.29 14.61
CA ASP A 123 1.47 -11.67 14.15
C ASP A 123 0.69 -11.97 12.88
N THR A 124 -0.54 -11.46 12.80
CA THR A 124 -1.36 -11.55 11.59
C THR A 124 -0.78 -10.69 10.47
N PHE A 125 -0.27 -9.50 10.76
CA PHE A 125 0.36 -8.62 9.79
C PHE A 125 1.63 -9.23 9.18
N LEU A 126 2.51 -9.78 10.01
CA LEU A 126 3.73 -10.47 9.57
C LEU A 126 3.41 -11.73 8.76
N LYS A 127 2.43 -12.53 9.20
CA LYS A 127 1.95 -13.67 8.41
C LYS A 127 1.42 -13.21 7.05
N VAL A 128 0.58 -12.18 6.99
CA VAL A 128 0.04 -11.70 5.71
C VAL A 128 1.16 -11.19 4.78
N ILE A 129 2.17 -10.48 5.30
CA ILE A 129 3.36 -10.11 4.53
C ILE A 129 4.07 -11.36 3.99
N GLU A 130 4.30 -12.35 4.85
CA GLU A 130 4.96 -13.59 4.50
C GLU A 130 4.18 -14.32 3.40
N TRP A 131 2.87 -14.53 3.58
CA TRP A 131 2.00 -15.18 2.58
C TRP A 131 1.90 -14.39 1.26
N CYS A 132 1.78 -13.06 1.33
CA CYS A 132 1.74 -12.20 0.15
C CYS A 132 3.04 -12.24 -0.66
N ILE A 133 4.20 -12.34 -0.01
CA ILE A 133 5.50 -12.34 -0.69
C ILE A 133 5.93 -13.77 -1.08
N PHE A 134 5.80 -14.75 -0.19
CA PHE A 134 6.33 -16.10 -0.39
C PHE A 134 5.52 -16.98 -1.34
N ILE A 135 4.18 -16.98 -1.29
CA ILE A 135 3.35 -17.78 -2.21
C ILE A 135 3.75 -17.53 -3.68
N PRO A 136 3.78 -16.28 -4.15
CA PRO A 136 4.06 -16.00 -5.54
C PRO A 136 5.51 -16.22 -5.94
N ILE A 137 6.49 -16.02 -5.05
CA ILE A 137 7.89 -16.41 -5.30
C ILE A 137 8.00 -17.93 -5.42
N ARG A 138 7.32 -18.69 -4.56
CA ARG A 138 7.31 -20.16 -4.59
C ARG A 138 6.57 -20.70 -5.81
N PHE A 139 5.51 -20.02 -6.25
CA PHE A 139 4.79 -20.33 -7.49
C PHE A 139 5.62 -20.02 -8.75
N LEU A 140 6.45 -18.97 -8.73
CA LEU A 140 7.41 -18.68 -9.80
C LEU A 140 8.57 -19.68 -9.81
N SER A 141 9.09 -20.05 -8.63
CA SER A 141 10.16 -21.04 -8.49
C SER A 141 9.73 -22.43 -8.94
N GLY A 142 8.50 -22.86 -8.61
CA GLY A 142 7.93 -24.13 -9.08
C GLY A 142 7.53 -24.17 -10.56
N LYS A 143 7.70 -23.07 -11.30
CA LYS A 143 7.51 -23.01 -12.76
C LYS A 143 8.81 -22.93 -13.57
N MET A 144 9.94 -22.74 -12.89
CA MET A 144 11.28 -22.73 -13.51
C MET A 144 12.02 -24.07 -13.34
N ASN A 145 11.44 -25.02 -12.60
CA ASN A 145 11.77 -26.44 -12.64
C ASN A 145 10.69 -27.19 -13.43
#